data_AF-A0A7W1MWC1-F1
#
_entry.id   AF-A0A7W1MWC1-F1
#
_cell.length_a   1.000
_cell.length_b   1.000
_cell.length_c   1.000
_cell.angle_alpha   90.00
_cell.angle_beta   90.00
_cell.angle_gamma   90.00
#
_symmetry.space_group_name_H-M   'P 1'
#
loop_
_entity.id
_entity.type
_entity.pdbx_description
1 polymer ?
#
loop_
_entity_poly.entity_id
_entity_poly.type
_entity_poly.pdbx_seq_one_letter_code
_entity_poly.pdbx_strand_id
1 'polypeptide(L)'
;MKPGIFAYVNGDSVDGCRTVHEAFVPDMAELTDKPHEIMAEDFGIPLAAAARIQAWHEAEMVRAVQERLVHDLAKIMSVLLQPNGDMAAKVWGLAFSFGLASRMNGVKNMSHVARQAGCTRALMSHYKRFWDRALGSTTRIFGKSPEACAKYSAARIAFVETGLTRAERESGTQEVR
;
A
#
# COMPACT_ATOMS: atom_id res chain seq x y z
N MET A 1 72.69 -1.45 30.31
CA MET A 1 71.67 -0.40 30.16
C MET A 1 72.11 0.52 29.04
N LYS A 2 71.37 0.55 27.91
CA LYS A 2 71.68 1.42 26.76
C LYS A 2 70.69 2.59 26.76
N PRO A 3 71.14 3.85 26.86
CA PRO A 3 70.32 5.01 26.52
C PRO A 3 70.36 5.26 25.01
N GLY A 4 69.19 5.62 24.46
CA GLY A 4 68.95 5.85 23.04
C GLY A 4 69.63 7.11 22.51
N ILE A 5 69.96 7.04 21.22
CA ILE A 5 70.69 8.02 20.43
C ILE A 5 69.75 9.15 19.97
N PHE A 6 70.28 10.38 20.06
CA PHE A 6 69.80 11.67 19.53
C PHE A 6 69.52 11.68 18.02
N ALA A 7 68.60 12.54 17.54
CA ALA A 7 68.94 13.74 16.75
C ALA A 7 67.76 14.39 15.99
N TYR A 8 67.58 15.69 16.30
CA TYR A 8 67.30 16.85 15.45
C TYR A 8 65.94 17.09 14.75
N VAL A 9 65.39 18.24 15.17
CA VAL A 9 64.35 19.09 14.57
C VAL A 9 64.96 19.94 13.44
N ASN A 10 64.19 20.19 12.37
CA ASN A 10 64.08 21.42 11.53
C ASN A 10 63.10 21.03 10.40
N GLY A 11 61.99 21.68 10.08
CA GLY A 11 61.69 23.12 9.98
C GLY A 11 61.02 23.31 8.60
N ASP A 12 59.99 24.14 8.53
CA ASP A 12 59.29 24.65 7.33
C ASP A 12 58.23 23.70 6.72
N SER A 13 56.99 24.09 6.41
CA SER A 13 56.40 25.41 6.21
C SER A 13 54.87 25.37 6.49
N VAL A 14 54.37 26.49 6.99
CA VAL A 14 52.94 26.79 7.10
C VAL A 14 52.49 27.28 5.72
N ASP A 15 51.59 26.56 5.04
CA ASP A 15 50.52 27.17 4.22
C ASP A 15 49.68 26.12 3.50
N GLY A 16 48.38 26.37 3.47
CA GLY A 16 47.47 25.69 2.53
C GLY A 16 46.24 25.10 3.19
N CYS A 17 45.30 25.96 3.58
CA CYS A 17 43.86 25.73 3.44
C CYS A 17 43.39 24.29 3.73
N ARG A 18 43.28 23.89 5.00
CA ARG A 18 42.35 22.81 5.36
C ARG A 18 40.96 23.40 5.42
N THR A 19 40.35 23.49 4.25
CA THR A 19 38.91 23.57 4.08
C THR A 19 38.24 22.58 5.02
N VAL A 20 37.09 23.00 5.53
CA VAL A 20 36.11 22.23 6.29
C VAL A 20 35.71 21.00 5.46
N HIS A 21 36.52 19.96 5.54
CA HIS A 21 36.20 18.61 5.12
C HIS A 21 36.39 17.73 6.34
N GLU A 22 35.55 17.99 7.34
CA GLU A 22 35.06 16.90 8.18
C GLU A 22 34.62 15.82 7.19
N ALA A 23 35.38 14.73 7.16
CA ALA A 23 35.07 13.61 6.31
C ALA A 23 33.69 13.12 6.74
N PHE A 24 32.67 13.42 5.92
CA PHE A 24 31.41 12.68 5.97
C PHE A 24 31.74 11.27 5.48
N VAL A 25 32.35 10.48 6.37
CA VAL A 25 32.39 9.04 6.24
C VAL A 25 30.99 8.62 6.69
N PRO A 26 30.14 8.12 5.78
CA PRO A 26 28.87 7.54 6.20
C PRO A 26 29.18 6.48 7.26
N ASP A 27 28.48 6.51 8.39
CA ASP A 27 28.64 5.46 9.37
C ASP A 27 28.21 4.14 8.71
N MET A 28 29.19 3.29 8.42
CA MET A 28 28.94 2.00 7.79
C MET A 28 28.36 1.00 8.80
N ALA A 29 28.34 1.33 10.10
CA ALA A 29 27.70 0.54 11.14
C ALA A 29 26.18 0.53 10.96
N GLU A 30 25.56 1.68 10.71
CA GLU A 30 24.11 1.84 10.50
C GLU A 30 23.57 0.96 9.35
N LEU A 31 24.40 0.65 8.35
CA LEU A 31 24.04 -0.22 7.22
C LEU A 31 24.06 -1.72 7.55
N THR A 32 24.67 -2.11 8.67
CA THR A 32 24.88 -3.50 9.07
C THR A 32 24.13 -3.87 10.37
N ASP A 33 23.61 -2.88 11.09
CA ASP A 33 22.94 -3.10 12.36
C ASP A 33 21.69 -3.95 12.21
N LYS A 34 21.57 -4.93 13.09
CA LYS A 34 20.39 -5.80 13.14
C LYS A 34 19.23 -5.06 13.78
N PRO A 35 17.98 -5.43 13.48
CA PRO A 35 16.80 -4.77 14.04
C PRO A 35 16.78 -4.69 15.58
N HIS A 36 17.31 -5.69 16.30
CA HIS A 36 17.42 -5.66 17.76
C HIS A 36 18.59 -4.82 18.30
N GLU A 37 19.64 -4.59 17.50
CA GLU A 37 20.76 -3.71 17.87
C GLU A 37 20.27 -2.25 17.81
N ILE A 38 19.61 -1.87 16.72
CA ILE A 38 18.92 -0.57 16.56
C ILE A 38 17.90 -0.35 17.70
N MET A 39 17.09 -1.36 17.99
CA MET A 39 16.11 -1.29 19.08
C MET A 39 16.76 -1.15 20.47
N ALA A 40 17.94 -1.74 20.68
CA ALA A 40 18.67 -1.58 21.93
C ALA A 40 19.15 -0.14 22.12
N GLU A 41 19.62 0.49 21.04
CA GLU A 41 20.11 1.87 21.03
C GLU A 41 18.97 2.89 21.16
N ASP A 42 17.95 2.79 20.30
CA ASP A 42 16.82 3.73 20.26
C ASP A 42 16.06 3.79 21.59
N PHE A 43 15.86 2.63 22.23
CA PHE A 43 15.07 2.51 23.44
C PHE A 43 15.92 2.40 24.71
N GLY A 44 17.26 2.40 24.59
CA GLY A 44 18.18 2.28 25.73
C GLY A 44 18.02 0.98 26.53
N ILE A 45 17.68 -0.12 25.86
CA ILE A 45 17.43 -1.42 26.50
C ILE A 45 18.61 -2.38 26.32
N PRO A 46 18.83 -3.35 27.23
CA PRO A 46 19.88 -4.34 27.05
C PRO A 46 19.67 -5.16 25.77
N LEU A 47 20.76 -5.47 25.05
CA LEU A 47 20.72 -6.21 23.78
C LEU A 47 19.98 -7.56 23.90
N ALA A 48 20.18 -8.27 25.01
CA ALA A 48 19.47 -9.51 25.29
C ALA A 48 17.95 -9.33 25.45
N ALA A 49 17.50 -8.18 25.96
CA ALA A 49 16.08 -7.85 26.05
C ALA A 49 15.52 -7.47 24.67
N ALA A 50 16.25 -6.68 23.89
CA ALA A 50 15.86 -6.31 22.53
C ALA A 50 15.69 -7.54 21.63
N ALA A 51 16.62 -8.49 21.68
CA ALA A 51 16.52 -9.74 20.91
C ALA A 51 15.29 -10.57 21.30
N ARG A 52 14.92 -10.60 22.59
CA ARG A 52 13.71 -11.29 23.06
C ARG A 52 12.43 -10.59 22.60
N ILE A 53 12.42 -9.26 22.60
CA ILE A 53 11.28 -8.47 22.12
C ILE A 53 11.11 -8.66 20.62
N GLN A 54 12.19 -8.64 19.84
CA GLN A 54 12.14 -8.94 18.40
C GLN A 54 11.56 -10.33 18.14
N ALA A 55 12.05 -11.37 18.82
CA ALA A 55 11.55 -12.73 18.63
C ALA A 55 10.06 -12.86 19.02
N TRP A 56 9.63 -12.21 20.10
CA TRP A 56 8.22 -12.14 20.48
C TRP A 56 7.39 -11.41 19.41
N HIS A 57 7.86 -10.27 18.93
CA HIS A 57 7.16 -9.47 17.92
C HIS A 57 7.00 -10.23 16.60
N GLU A 58 8.05 -10.91 16.13
CA GLU A 58 7.99 -11.75 14.93
C GLU A 58 6.97 -12.89 15.08
N ALA A 59 6.97 -13.58 16.23
CA ALA A 59 6.00 -14.63 16.52
C ALA A 59 4.56 -14.09 16.57
N GLU A 60 4.36 -12.93 17.19
CA GLU A 60 3.06 -12.27 17.28
C GLU A 60 2.56 -11.80 15.91
N MET A 61 3.45 -11.27 15.06
CA MET A 61 3.14 -10.88 13.69
C MET A 61 2.70 -12.09 12.85
N VAL A 62 3.38 -13.22 12.98
CA VAL A 62 2.96 -14.47 12.32
C VAL A 62 1.56 -14.88 12.77
N ARG A 63 1.29 -14.85 14.08
CA ARG A 63 -0.03 -15.19 14.62
C ARG A 63 -1.11 -14.24 14.10
N ALA A 64 -0.88 -12.93 14.18
CA ALA A 64 -1.82 -11.92 13.73
C ALA A 64 -2.14 -12.04 12.23
N VAL A 65 -1.12 -12.32 11.40
CA VAL A 65 -1.32 -12.58 9.96
C VAL A 65 -2.14 -13.84 9.74
N GLN A 66 -1.86 -14.93 10.46
CA GLN A 66 -2.62 -16.18 10.34
C GLN A 66 -4.08 -15.99 10.76
N GLU A 67 -4.34 -15.35 11.90
CA GLU A 67 -5.70 -15.06 12.37
C GLU A 67 -6.46 -14.20 11.37
N ARG A 68 -5.79 -13.18 10.81
CA ARG A 68 -6.38 -12.32 9.78
C ARG A 68 -6.73 -13.11 8.51
N LEU A 69 -5.83 -13.98 8.06
CA LEU A 69 -6.07 -14.83 6.88
C LEU A 69 -7.25 -15.78 7.10
N VAL A 70 -7.33 -16.43 8.27
CA VAL A 70 -8.44 -17.33 8.63
C VAL A 70 -9.75 -16.56 8.64
N HIS A 71 -9.78 -15.37 9.25
CA HIS A 71 -10.96 -14.54 9.30
C HIS A 71 -11.43 -14.06 7.92
N ASP A 72 -10.50 -13.64 7.06
CA ASP A 72 -10.82 -13.20 5.71
C ASP A 72 -11.28 -14.39 4.83
N LEU A 73 -10.70 -15.58 5.01
CA LEU A 73 -11.18 -16.81 4.37
C LEU A 73 -12.59 -17.18 4.84
N ALA A 74 -12.86 -17.09 6.14
CA ALA A 74 -14.19 -17.37 6.70
C ALA A 74 -15.26 -16.42 6.14
N LYS A 75 -14.94 -15.13 5.97
CA LYS A 75 -15.82 -14.16 5.28
C LYS A 75 -16.06 -14.51 3.83
N ILE A 76 -15.02 -14.95 3.11
CA ILE A 76 -15.17 -15.37 1.72
C ILE A 76 -16.12 -16.57 1.65
N MET A 77 -15.87 -17.58 2.47
CA MET A 77 -16.70 -18.79 2.54
C MET A 77 -18.14 -18.48 2.91
N SER A 78 -18.38 -17.61 3.90
CA SER A 78 -19.74 -17.27 4.32
C SER A 78 -20.57 -16.65 3.21
N VAL A 79 -19.95 -15.82 2.35
CA VAL A 79 -20.63 -15.23 1.19
C VAL A 79 -20.81 -16.26 0.07
N LEU A 80 -19.83 -17.12 -0.18
CA LEU A 80 -19.92 -18.13 -1.24
C LEU A 80 -20.91 -19.27 -0.92
N LEU A 81 -21.09 -19.61 0.36
CA LEU A 81 -22.02 -20.65 0.81
C LEU A 81 -23.47 -20.17 0.94
N GLN A 82 -23.74 -18.87 0.77
CA GLN A 82 -25.11 -18.38 0.75
C GLN A 82 -25.90 -19.04 -0.40
N PRO A 83 -27.11 -19.55 -0.14
CA PRO A 83 -27.92 -20.27 -1.14
C PRO A 83 -28.57 -19.29 -2.13
N ASN A 84 -27.77 -18.67 -2.99
CA ASN A 84 -28.24 -17.81 -4.06
C ASN A 84 -27.63 -18.21 -5.41
N GLY A 85 -28.36 -17.96 -6.50
CA GLY A 85 -27.98 -18.40 -7.86
C GLY A 85 -26.79 -17.68 -8.48
N ASP A 86 -26.17 -16.72 -7.79
CA ASP A 86 -25.18 -15.80 -8.35
C ASP A 86 -23.72 -16.21 -8.11
N MET A 87 -23.46 -17.50 -7.86
CA MET A 87 -22.13 -18.00 -7.48
C MET A 87 -21.03 -17.56 -8.47
N ALA A 88 -21.30 -17.65 -9.77
CA ALA A 88 -20.35 -17.21 -10.80
C ALA A 88 -20.01 -15.71 -10.68
N ALA A 89 -21.01 -14.86 -10.42
CA ALA A 89 -20.79 -13.42 -10.26
C ALA A 89 -20.01 -13.09 -8.99
N LYS A 90 -20.23 -13.84 -7.90
CA LYS A 90 -19.48 -13.71 -6.64
C LYS A 90 -18.01 -14.06 -6.82
N VAL A 91 -17.72 -15.21 -7.42
CA VAL A 91 -16.35 -15.72 -7.63
C VAL A 91 -15.59 -14.83 -8.61
N TRP A 92 -16.19 -14.48 -9.74
CA TRP A 92 -15.54 -13.57 -10.69
C TRP A 92 -15.36 -12.17 -10.10
N GLY A 93 -16.33 -11.66 -9.35
CA GLY A 93 -16.20 -10.41 -8.61
C GLY A 93 -14.99 -10.40 -7.67
N LEU A 94 -14.75 -11.51 -6.97
CA LEU A 94 -13.59 -11.70 -6.09
C LEU A 94 -12.28 -11.68 -6.91
N ALA A 95 -12.24 -12.43 -8.02
CA ALA A 95 -11.08 -12.47 -8.91
C ALA A 95 -10.74 -11.09 -9.50
N PHE A 96 -11.75 -10.26 -9.78
CA PHE A 96 -11.55 -8.88 -10.24
C PHE A 96 -11.11 -7.92 -9.13
N SER A 97 -11.51 -8.17 -7.87
CA SER A 97 -11.08 -7.36 -6.71
C SER A 97 -9.58 -7.52 -6.45
N PHE A 98 -9.08 -8.75 -6.49
CA PHE A 98 -7.65 -9.04 -6.30
C PHE A 98 -6.80 -8.89 -7.57
N GLY A 99 -7.39 -8.60 -8.72
CA GLY A 99 -6.66 -8.51 -9.99
C GLY A 99 -6.27 -9.86 -10.60
N LEU A 100 -6.68 -10.97 -9.99
CA LEU A 100 -6.42 -12.33 -10.45
C LEU A 100 -7.03 -12.60 -11.82
N ALA A 101 -8.19 -11.99 -12.11
CA ALA A 101 -8.85 -12.13 -13.40
C ALA A 101 -7.94 -11.72 -14.57
N SER A 102 -7.17 -10.63 -14.41
CA SER A 102 -6.23 -10.15 -15.44
C SER A 102 -4.90 -10.90 -15.39
N ARG A 103 -4.35 -11.09 -14.17
CA ARG A 103 -2.99 -11.63 -13.97
C ARG A 103 -2.87 -13.14 -14.18
N MET A 104 -3.91 -13.89 -13.82
CA MET A 104 -3.89 -15.36 -13.86
C MET A 104 -4.77 -15.91 -14.97
N ASN A 105 -5.94 -15.31 -15.21
CA ASN A 105 -6.92 -15.84 -16.16
C ASN A 105 -6.90 -15.11 -17.52
N GLY A 106 -6.05 -14.11 -17.71
CA GLY A 106 -5.94 -13.34 -18.95
C GLY A 106 -7.18 -12.52 -19.32
N VAL A 107 -8.12 -12.34 -18.40
CA VAL A 107 -9.38 -11.65 -18.64
C VAL A 107 -9.20 -10.15 -18.49
N LYS A 108 -9.33 -9.43 -19.60
CA LYS A 108 -9.20 -7.96 -19.65
C LYS A 108 -10.52 -7.21 -19.40
N ASN A 109 -11.67 -7.86 -19.59
CA ASN A 109 -12.97 -7.16 -19.59
C ASN A 109 -14.07 -7.93 -18.85
N MET A 110 -14.68 -7.28 -17.85
CA MET A 110 -15.83 -7.82 -17.11
C MET A 110 -17.04 -8.11 -18.00
N SER A 111 -17.26 -7.34 -19.07
CA SER A 111 -18.39 -7.54 -19.98
C SER A 111 -18.33 -8.91 -20.68
N HIS A 112 -17.13 -9.40 -21.00
CA HIS A 112 -16.95 -10.68 -21.68
C HIS A 112 -17.30 -11.84 -20.76
N VAL A 113 -16.77 -11.82 -19.54
CA VAL A 113 -17.07 -12.85 -18.53
C VAL A 113 -18.52 -12.82 -18.09
N ALA A 114 -19.13 -11.63 -17.98
CA ALA A 114 -20.54 -11.52 -17.64
C ALA A 114 -21.43 -12.26 -18.66
N ARG A 115 -21.13 -12.12 -19.97
CA ARG A 115 -21.84 -12.86 -21.03
C ARG A 115 -21.64 -14.38 -20.91
N GLN A 116 -20.43 -14.83 -20.62
CA GLN A 116 -20.13 -16.26 -20.43
C GLN A 116 -20.82 -16.85 -19.19
N ALA A 117 -20.87 -16.08 -18.11
CA ALA A 117 -21.48 -16.48 -16.85
C ALA A 117 -23.01 -16.30 -16.83
N GLY A 118 -23.62 -15.84 -17.93
CA GLY A 118 -25.07 -15.60 -18.02
C GLY A 118 -25.57 -14.49 -17.10
N CYS A 119 -24.73 -13.52 -16.73
CA CYS A 119 -25.07 -12.45 -15.81
C CYS A 119 -24.81 -11.06 -16.39
N THR A 120 -25.29 -10.01 -15.70
CA THR A 120 -25.03 -8.64 -16.12
C THR A 120 -23.66 -8.17 -15.64
N ARG A 121 -22.99 -7.33 -16.44
CA ARG A 121 -21.75 -6.65 -16.00
C ARG A 121 -21.97 -5.88 -14.70
N ALA A 122 -23.16 -5.31 -14.51
CA ALA A 122 -23.51 -4.56 -13.30
C ALA A 122 -23.47 -5.46 -12.06
N LEU A 123 -23.98 -6.69 -12.14
CA LEU A 123 -23.94 -7.67 -11.05
C LEU A 123 -22.49 -8.04 -10.68
N MET A 124 -21.64 -8.32 -11.67
CA MET A 124 -20.21 -8.56 -11.40
C MET A 124 -19.51 -7.34 -10.79
N SER A 125 -19.82 -6.13 -11.27
CA SER A 125 -19.26 -4.90 -10.69
C SER A 125 -19.74 -4.67 -9.25
N HIS A 126 -20.99 -5.04 -8.96
CA HIS A 126 -21.56 -5.00 -7.60
C HIS A 126 -20.77 -5.91 -6.65
N TYR A 127 -20.57 -7.19 -7.00
CA TYR A 127 -19.80 -8.12 -6.17
C TYR A 127 -18.32 -7.73 -6.07
N LYS A 128 -17.71 -7.24 -7.15
CA LYS A 128 -16.33 -6.70 -7.10
C LYS A 128 -16.20 -5.58 -6.05
N ARG A 129 -17.13 -4.62 -6.03
CA ARG A 129 -17.14 -3.53 -5.03
C ARG A 129 -17.49 -4.02 -3.62
N PHE A 130 -18.27 -5.09 -3.51
CA PHE A 130 -18.51 -5.75 -2.23
C PHE A 130 -17.20 -6.30 -1.67
N TRP A 131 -16.44 -7.06 -2.46
CA TRP A 131 -15.16 -7.62 -2.05
C TRP A 131 -14.09 -6.57 -1.74
N ASP A 132 -14.00 -5.52 -2.56
CA ASP A 132 -13.08 -4.40 -2.31
C ASP A 132 -13.28 -3.80 -0.90
N ARG A 133 -14.55 -3.72 -0.44
CA ARG A 133 -14.91 -3.21 0.90
C ARG A 133 -14.70 -4.26 1.99
N ALA A 134 -15.07 -5.51 1.72
CA ALA A 134 -15.04 -6.58 2.72
C ALA A 134 -13.61 -7.01 3.10
N LEU A 135 -12.69 -6.97 2.14
CA LEU A 135 -11.31 -7.48 2.26
C LEU A 135 -10.27 -6.34 2.25
N GLY A 136 -10.68 -5.11 1.98
CA GLY A 136 -9.79 -3.95 2.00
C GLY A 136 -8.73 -3.98 0.92
N SER A 137 -9.04 -4.51 -0.28
CA SER A 137 -8.05 -4.66 -1.35
C SER A 137 -7.50 -3.29 -1.79
N THR A 138 -6.22 -3.05 -1.58
CA THR A 138 -5.51 -1.86 -2.09
C THR A 138 -5.38 -1.88 -3.62
N THR A 139 -5.53 -3.05 -4.23
CA THR A 139 -5.36 -3.29 -5.67
C THR A 139 -6.56 -2.79 -6.49
N ARG A 140 -6.56 -1.49 -6.86
CA ARG A 140 -7.62 -0.91 -7.71
C ARG A 140 -7.30 -1.00 -9.20
N ILE A 141 -7.30 -2.20 -9.79
CA ILE A 141 -7.08 -2.35 -11.25
C ILE A 141 -8.29 -1.86 -12.08
N PHE A 142 -9.49 -1.97 -11.53
CA PHE A 142 -10.75 -1.58 -12.20
C PHE A 142 -11.58 -0.55 -11.42
N GLY A 143 -10.96 0.11 -10.44
CA GLY A 143 -11.60 1.14 -9.62
C GLY A 143 -11.39 2.53 -10.22
N LYS A 144 -12.38 3.42 -10.06
CA LYS A 144 -12.12 4.86 -10.23
C LYS A 144 -11.15 5.33 -9.14
N SER A 145 -10.29 6.30 -9.46
CA SER A 145 -9.42 6.91 -8.45
C SER A 145 -10.26 7.54 -7.32
N PRO A 146 -9.71 7.67 -6.09
CA PRO A 146 -10.40 8.35 -4.99
C PRO A 146 -10.88 9.76 -5.41
N GLU A 147 -10.04 10.48 -6.13
CA GLU A 147 -10.33 11.81 -6.67
C GLU A 147 -11.50 11.79 -7.68
N ALA A 148 -11.54 10.80 -8.57
CA ALA A 148 -12.67 10.64 -9.49
C ALA A 148 -13.96 10.34 -8.73
N CYS A 149 -13.92 9.48 -7.69
CA CYS A 149 -15.08 9.22 -6.85
C CYS A 149 -15.56 10.48 -6.12
N ALA A 150 -14.65 11.29 -5.57
CA ALA A 150 -14.96 12.56 -4.90
C ALA A 150 -15.59 13.58 -5.87
N LYS A 151 -15.07 13.69 -7.10
CA LYS A 151 -15.65 14.52 -8.16
C LYS A 151 -17.07 14.06 -8.53
N TYR A 152 -17.30 12.75 -8.64
CA TYR A 152 -18.63 12.20 -8.93
C TYR A 152 -19.61 12.38 -7.77
N SER A 153 -19.19 12.25 -6.51
CA SER A 153 -20.06 12.50 -5.36
C SER A 153 -20.40 13.97 -5.24
N ALA A 154 -19.42 14.87 -5.40
CA ALA A 154 -19.64 16.31 -5.41
C ALA A 154 -20.58 16.74 -6.54
N ALA A 155 -20.39 16.22 -7.76
CA ALA A 155 -21.27 16.49 -8.89
C ALA A 155 -22.70 15.97 -8.67
N ARG A 156 -22.85 14.81 -8.02
CA ARG A 156 -24.16 14.25 -7.68
C ARG A 156 -24.87 15.04 -6.59
N ILE A 157 -24.16 15.49 -5.55
CA ILE A 157 -24.71 16.35 -4.50
C ILE A 157 -25.17 17.67 -5.12
N ALA A 158 -24.30 18.31 -5.91
CA ALA A 158 -24.65 19.53 -6.63
C ALA A 158 -25.85 19.36 -7.56
N PHE A 159 -26.00 18.21 -8.22
CA PHE A 159 -27.17 17.90 -9.06
C PHE A 159 -28.46 17.79 -8.24
N VAL A 160 -28.42 17.12 -7.09
CA VAL A 160 -29.58 16.99 -6.19
C VAL A 160 -29.96 18.34 -5.58
N GLU A 161 -28.98 19.16 -5.21
CA GLU A 161 -29.19 20.48 -4.60
C GLU A 161 -29.69 21.51 -5.62
N THR A 162 -29.20 21.47 -6.86
CA THR A 162 -29.60 22.46 -7.88
C THR A 162 -30.89 22.08 -8.62
N GLY A 163 -31.29 20.81 -8.64
CA GLY A 163 -32.51 20.37 -9.34
C GLY A 163 -32.49 20.56 -10.86
N LEU A 164 -31.43 21.16 -11.41
CA LEU A 164 -31.31 21.47 -12.84
C LEU A 164 -31.13 20.19 -13.64
N THR A 165 -32.10 19.93 -14.51
CA THR A 165 -32.01 18.89 -15.51
C THR A 165 -30.87 19.22 -16.48
N ARG A 166 -30.23 18.19 -17.04
CA ARG A 166 -29.12 18.35 -18.00
C ARG A 166 -29.50 19.27 -19.19
N ALA A 167 -30.78 19.30 -19.55
CA ALA A 167 -31.34 20.15 -20.60
C ALA A 167 -31.24 21.66 -20.28
N GLU A 168 -31.40 22.06 -19.02
CA GLU A 168 -31.44 23.48 -18.62
C GLU A 168 -30.05 24.14 -18.57
N ARG A 169 -28.98 23.34 -18.43
CA ARG A 169 -27.58 23.84 -18.53
C ARG A 169 -27.13 24.05 -19.97
N GLU A 170 -27.64 23.25 -20.92
CA GLU A 170 -27.26 23.37 -22.33
C GLU A 170 -27.98 24.58 -22.99
N SER A 171 -29.14 25.00 -22.48
CA SER A 171 -29.84 26.22 -22.93
C SER A 171 -29.30 27.55 -22.38
N GLY A 172 -28.54 27.53 -21.28
CA GLY A 172 -28.02 28.76 -20.64
C GLY A 172 -26.76 29.36 -21.28
N THR A 173 -26.23 28.77 -22.35
CA THR A 173 -24.97 29.23 -22.98
C THR A 173 -25.18 30.04 -24.26
N GLN A 174 -26.43 30.29 -24.67
CA GLN A 174 -26.78 31.11 -25.83
C GLN A 174 -27.40 32.44 -25.41
N GLU A 175 -26.66 33.31 -24.73
CA GLU A 175 -26.94 34.76 -24.77
C GLU A 175 -25.76 35.55 -24.18
N VAL A 176 -24.70 35.69 -24.97
CA VAL A 176 -23.82 36.87 -24.91
C VAL A 176 -23.51 37.24 -26.35
N ARG A 177 -24.25 38.20 -26.90
CA ARG A 177 -23.87 38.98 -28.08
C ARG A 177 -23.47 40.37 -27.60
#